data_AF-A0A151TL88-F1
#
_entry.id   AF-A0A151TL88-F1
#
_cell.length_a   1.000
_cell.length_b   1.000
_cell.length_c   1.000
_cell.angle_alpha   90.00
_cell.angle_beta   90.00
_cell.angle_gamma   90.00
#
_symmetry.space_group_name_H-M   'P 1'
#
loop_
_entity.id
_entity.type
_entity.pdbx_description
1 polymer ?
#
loop_
_entity_poly.entity_id
_entity_poly.type
_entity_poly.pdbx_seq_one_letter_code
_entity_poly.pdbx_strand_id
1 'polypeptide(L)'
;MQFEEIKAAVSALWNTRGLNWPSSVEQHRHKTGDLDMLDWLKAMFGFQACILHRDNVRNQREHLILLLANSHIRLHPKPEPFNLASLDDRAVDSVMKNLFKNYKTWCKFLGRKHSLSSYGVLSHRLPQGQQEIQQRKLLYMGLYLLIWGEAANVRFMPECLCYIFHNMAYELHGLLAGNVSIVTGENIKPSYGGDDEAFLLKVITPLYRVIEKEAKKSRHGKAPHSAWCNYDDLNEYFWSSECFSLGWPMRDDGEFFKSTSDLTQVFTS
;
A
#
# COMPACT_ATOMS: atom_id res chain seq x y z
N MET A 1 -0.19 -29.93 -13.91
CA MET A 1 0.81 -30.10 -12.83
C MET A 1 0.90 -28.75 -12.11
N GLN A 2 0.29 -28.61 -10.92
CA GLN A 2 0.33 -27.36 -10.14
C GLN A 2 1.49 -27.47 -9.14
N PHE A 3 2.41 -26.50 -9.13
CA PHE A 3 3.51 -26.43 -8.17
C PHE A 3 2.97 -26.26 -6.74
N GLU A 4 3.51 -27.02 -5.78
CA GLU A 4 3.05 -26.99 -4.39
C GLU A 4 3.28 -25.62 -3.74
N GLU A 5 4.32 -24.90 -4.14
CA GLU A 5 4.64 -23.56 -3.65
C GLU A 5 3.62 -22.51 -4.10
N ILE A 6 3.02 -22.69 -5.29
CA ILE A 6 1.92 -21.85 -5.76
C ILE A 6 0.67 -22.12 -4.92
N LYS A 7 0.36 -23.39 -4.63
CA LYS A 7 -0.77 -23.76 -3.76
C LYS A 7 -0.59 -23.21 -2.35
N ALA A 8 0.63 -23.30 -1.80
CA ALA A 8 0.98 -22.75 -0.50
C ALA A 8 0.77 -21.23 -0.45
N ALA A 9 1.21 -20.49 -1.48
CA ALA A 9 1.01 -19.05 -1.58
C ALA A 9 -0.48 -18.67 -1.72
N VAL A 10 -1.25 -19.39 -2.54
CA VAL A 10 -2.70 -19.18 -2.69
C VAL A 10 -3.42 -19.43 -1.35
N SER A 11 -3.12 -20.55 -0.69
CA SER A 11 -3.69 -20.91 0.61
C SER A 11 -3.40 -19.84 1.68
N ALA A 12 -2.19 -19.29 1.69
CA ALA A 12 -1.82 -18.22 2.61
C ALA A 12 -2.64 -16.93 2.39
N LEU A 13 -2.96 -16.57 1.14
CA LEU A 13 -3.81 -15.42 0.82
C LEU A 13 -5.29 -15.63 1.18
N TRP A 14 -5.74 -16.87 1.32
CA TRP A 14 -7.10 -17.19 1.76
C TRP A 14 -7.29 -17.08 3.28
N ASN A 15 -6.20 -16.88 4.03
CA ASN A 15 -6.30 -16.66 5.47
C ASN A 15 -6.91 -15.29 5.79
N THR A 16 -8.24 -15.24 5.83
CA THR A 16 -9.05 -14.04 6.11
C THR A 16 -9.64 -14.06 7.53
N ARG A 17 -9.09 -14.91 8.41
CA ARG A 17 -9.53 -15.02 9.82
C ARG A 17 -9.29 -13.69 10.55
N GLY A 18 -10.27 -13.24 11.34
CA GLY A 18 -10.17 -12.01 12.12
C GLY A 18 -10.29 -10.71 11.31
N LEU A 19 -10.52 -10.77 9.99
CA LEU A 19 -10.77 -9.58 9.17
C LEU A 19 -12.24 -9.17 9.27
N ASN A 20 -12.48 -7.91 9.63
CA ASN A 20 -13.82 -7.33 9.66
C ASN A 20 -14.20 -6.88 8.24
N TRP A 21 -15.22 -7.51 7.65
CA TRP A 21 -15.68 -7.20 6.31
C TRP A 21 -16.76 -6.11 6.34
N PRO A 22 -16.82 -5.22 5.33
CA PRO A 22 -17.97 -4.34 5.16
C PRO A 22 -19.25 -5.14 4.94
N SER A 23 -20.36 -4.73 5.57
CA SER A 23 -21.63 -5.46 5.53
C SER A 23 -22.17 -5.70 4.11
N SER A 24 -21.89 -4.79 3.18
CA SER A 24 -22.22 -4.93 1.75
C SER A 24 -21.50 -6.12 1.10
N VAL A 25 -20.24 -6.36 1.46
CA VAL A 25 -19.40 -7.42 0.91
C VAL A 25 -19.64 -8.75 1.64
N GLU A 26 -19.97 -8.70 2.92
CA GLU A 26 -20.28 -9.88 3.74
C GLU A 26 -21.46 -10.68 3.16
N GLN A 27 -22.52 -10.00 2.70
CA GLN A 27 -23.65 -10.63 2.02
C GLN A 27 -23.27 -11.35 0.71
N HIS A 28 -22.29 -10.83 -0.02
CA HIS A 28 -21.74 -11.49 -1.21
C HIS A 28 -20.82 -12.65 -0.85
N ARG A 29 -19.99 -12.50 0.19
CA ARG A 29 -19.08 -13.53 0.69
C ARG A 29 -19.80 -14.80 1.10
N HIS A 30 -20.93 -14.68 1.80
CA HIS A 30 -21.76 -15.83 2.17
C HIS A 30 -22.36 -16.57 0.96
N LYS A 31 -22.45 -15.93 -0.20
CA LYS A 31 -22.98 -16.53 -1.43
C LYS A 31 -21.91 -17.20 -2.29
N THR A 32 -20.70 -16.64 -2.36
CA THR A 32 -19.65 -17.13 -3.28
C THR A 32 -18.48 -17.84 -2.61
N GLY A 33 -18.20 -17.63 -1.31
CA GLY A 33 -17.15 -18.36 -0.58
C GLY A 33 -15.68 -18.07 -0.97
N ASP A 34 -15.45 -17.40 -2.10
CA ASP A 34 -14.13 -17.32 -2.76
C ASP A 34 -13.33 -16.02 -2.51
N LEU A 35 -13.63 -15.24 -1.46
CA LEU A 35 -12.96 -13.96 -1.23
C LEU A 35 -11.66 -14.10 -0.41
N ASP A 36 -10.60 -13.48 -0.90
CA ASP A 36 -9.27 -13.50 -0.29
C ASP A 36 -8.87 -12.17 0.37
N MET A 37 -7.65 -12.12 0.91
CA MET A 37 -7.12 -10.94 1.60
C MET A 37 -7.02 -9.70 0.69
N LEU A 38 -6.85 -9.87 -0.62
CA LEU A 38 -6.79 -8.75 -1.56
C LEU A 38 -8.19 -8.23 -1.90
N ASP A 39 -9.19 -9.11 -1.93
CA ASP A 39 -10.60 -8.69 -2.01
C ASP A 39 -11.01 -7.88 -0.78
N TRP A 40 -10.48 -8.24 0.40
CA TRP A 40 -10.67 -7.45 1.61
C TRP A 40 -10.02 -6.07 1.50
N LEU A 41 -8.76 -5.99 1.07
CA LEU A 41 -8.06 -4.72 0.87
C LEU A 41 -8.79 -3.82 -0.14
N LYS A 42 -9.27 -4.41 -1.23
CA LYS A 42 -10.12 -3.73 -2.22
C LYS A 42 -11.34 -3.11 -1.55
N ALA A 43 -12.11 -3.90 -0.80
CA ALA A 43 -13.32 -3.44 -0.14
C ALA A 43 -13.06 -2.33 0.89
N MET A 44 -11.95 -2.41 1.62
CA MET A 44 -11.63 -1.43 2.66
C MET A 44 -11.12 -0.10 2.08
N PHE A 45 -10.28 -0.15 1.05
CA PHE A 45 -9.59 1.03 0.52
C PHE A 45 -10.14 1.55 -0.81
N GLY A 46 -11.12 0.89 -1.42
CA GLY A 46 -11.76 1.34 -2.65
C GLY A 46 -10.86 1.27 -3.88
N PHE A 47 -10.05 0.20 -3.98
CA PHE A 47 -9.27 -0.08 -5.20
C PHE A 47 -10.19 -0.45 -6.37
N GLN A 48 -9.78 -0.16 -7.60
CA GLN A 48 -10.61 -0.38 -8.78
C GLN A 48 -10.92 -1.87 -9.00
N ALA A 49 -12.19 -2.15 -9.29
CA ALA A 49 -12.67 -3.42 -9.80
C ALA A 49 -13.64 -3.18 -10.95
N CYS A 50 -13.08 -2.73 -12.07
CA CYS A 50 -13.88 -2.49 -13.26
C CYS A 50 -14.22 -3.84 -13.90
N ILE A 51 -15.50 -4.21 -13.87
CA ILE A 51 -16.07 -5.44 -14.45
C ILE A 51 -15.72 -5.61 -15.96
N LEU A 52 -15.30 -4.54 -16.65
CA LEU A 52 -14.96 -4.54 -18.08
C LEU A 52 -13.47 -4.53 -18.40
N HIS A 53 -12.57 -4.23 -17.45
CA HIS A 53 -11.13 -4.16 -17.68
C HIS A 53 -10.39 -4.90 -16.56
N ARG A 54 -9.83 -6.08 -16.92
CA ARG A 54 -9.01 -6.99 -16.09
C ARG A 54 -8.44 -6.32 -14.83
N ASP A 55 -9.01 -6.69 -13.69
CA ASP A 55 -8.86 -6.04 -12.39
C ASP A 55 -7.38 -5.85 -11.96
N ASN A 56 -7.01 -4.64 -11.50
CA ASN A 56 -5.74 -4.39 -10.82
C ASN A 56 -5.52 -5.42 -9.69
N VAL A 57 -6.57 -5.66 -8.90
CA VAL A 57 -6.56 -6.62 -7.79
C VAL A 57 -6.17 -8.03 -8.26
N ARG A 58 -6.74 -8.50 -9.37
CA ARG A 58 -6.41 -9.81 -9.93
C ARG A 58 -4.97 -9.88 -10.42
N ASN A 59 -4.51 -8.85 -11.11
CA ASN A 59 -3.13 -8.79 -11.60
C ASN A 59 -2.12 -8.79 -10.44
N GLN A 60 -2.37 -7.99 -9.39
CA GLN A 60 -1.50 -7.92 -8.22
C GLN A 60 -1.58 -9.18 -7.34
N ARG A 61 -2.73 -9.86 -7.31
CA ARG A 61 -2.89 -11.18 -6.68
C ARG A 61 -1.97 -12.20 -7.33
N GLU A 62 -2.07 -12.36 -8.65
CA GLU A 62 -1.22 -13.28 -9.40
C GLU A 62 0.27 -12.92 -9.24
N HIS A 63 0.60 -11.63 -9.28
CA HIS A 63 1.96 -11.16 -9.07
C HIS A 63 2.49 -11.49 -7.66
N LEU A 64 1.72 -11.24 -6.60
CA LEU A 64 2.11 -11.56 -5.22
C LEU A 64 2.31 -13.07 -5.02
N ILE A 65 1.40 -13.89 -5.56
CA ILE A 65 1.51 -15.36 -5.53
C ILE A 65 2.83 -15.80 -6.17
N LEU A 66 3.16 -15.25 -7.34
CA LEU A 66 4.41 -15.58 -8.04
C LEU A 66 5.65 -15.12 -7.27
N LEU A 67 5.64 -13.94 -6.67
CA LEU A 67 6.77 -13.46 -5.85
C LEU A 67 7.02 -14.39 -4.65
N LEU A 68 5.96 -14.78 -3.95
CA LEU A 68 6.03 -15.67 -2.80
C LEU A 68 6.47 -17.07 -3.21
N ALA A 69 5.83 -17.67 -4.22
CA ALA A 69 6.17 -19.00 -4.72
C ALA A 69 7.62 -19.05 -5.22
N ASN A 70 8.06 -18.05 -5.99
CA ASN A 70 9.44 -17.97 -6.48
C ASN A 70 10.44 -17.82 -5.33
N SER A 71 10.13 -17.05 -4.29
CA SER A 71 11.00 -16.96 -3.12
C SER A 71 11.01 -18.26 -2.31
N HIS A 72 9.88 -18.97 -2.27
CA HIS A 72 9.73 -20.24 -1.54
C HIS A 72 10.53 -21.36 -2.20
N ILE A 73 10.46 -21.48 -3.53
CA ILE A 73 11.23 -22.45 -4.34
C ILE A 73 12.74 -22.27 -4.15
N ARG A 74 13.20 -21.03 -3.93
CA ARG A 74 14.62 -20.67 -3.78
C ARG A 74 15.15 -20.83 -2.36
N LEU A 75 14.36 -21.31 -1.40
CA LEU A 75 14.82 -21.48 -0.02
C LEU A 75 15.85 -22.60 0.10
N HIS A 76 16.94 -22.29 0.83
CA HIS A 76 17.97 -23.24 1.21
C HIS A 76 18.28 -23.12 2.71
N PRO A 77 18.21 -24.21 3.49
CA PRO A 77 17.72 -25.54 3.10
C PRO A 77 16.22 -25.51 2.75
N LYS A 78 15.81 -26.47 1.91
CA LYS A 78 14.40 -26.62 1.51
C LYS A 78 13.51 -26.82 2.73
N PRO A 79 12.24 -26.40 2.69
CA PRO A 79 11.28 -26.66 3.76
C PRO A 79 11.19 -28.17 4.04
N GLU A 80 10.98 -28.52 5.31
CA GLU A 80 10.71 -29.90 5.70
C GLU A 80 9.51 -30.47 4.92
N PRO A 81 9.48 -31.78 4.59
CA PRO A 81 8.43 -32.37 3.74
C PRO A 81 6.99 -32.16 4.26
N PHE A 82 6.82 -32.05 5.58
CA PHE A 82 5.52 -31.80 6.21
C PHE A 82 5.04 -30.34 6.04
N ASN A 83 5.94 -29.41 5.74
CA ASN A 83 5.64 -27.98 5.57
C ASN A 83 5.47 -27.59 4.09
N LEU A 84 5.61 -28.52 3.15
CA LEU A 84 5.55 -28.24 1.70
C LEU A 84 4.20 -27.62 1.26
N ALA A 85 3.12 -27.95 1.98
CA ALA A 85 1.78 -27.42 1.73
C ALA A 85 1.53 -26.03 2.34
N SER A 86 2.45 -25.52 3.16
CA SER A 86 2.36 -24.24 3.85
C SER A 86 3.43 -23.27 3.36
N LEU A 87 3.12 -21.98 3.36
CA LEU A 87 4.08 -20.96 2.94
C LEU A 87 5.11 -20.72 4.05
N ASP A 88 6.39 -20.98 3.79
CA ASP A 88 7.49 -20.78 4.74
C ASP A 88 7.73 -19.28 5.02
N ASP A 89 7.79 -18.91 6.30
CA ASP A 89 7.99 -17.53 6.76
C ASP A 89 9.28 -16.90 6.23
N ARG A 90 10.33 -17.69 5.98
CA ARG A 90 11.59 -17.19 5.39
C ARG A 90 11.38 -16.62 3.99
N ALA A 91 10.47 -17.23 3.22
CA ALA A 91 10.12 -16.73 1.89
C ALA A 91 9.34 -15.41 1.99
N VAL A 92 8.38 -15.34 2.91
CA VAL A 92 7.58 -14.13 3.19
C VAL A 92 8.51 -12.98 3.61
N ASP A 93 9.43 -13.23 4.54
CA ASP A 93 10.39 -12.24 5.03
C ASP A 93 11.36 -11.76 3.96
N SER A 94 11.81 -12.66 3.08
CA SER A 94 12.64 -12.31 1.92
C SER A 94 11.92 -11.33 0.99
N VAL A 95 10.69 -11.65 0.59
CA VAL A 95 9.88 -10.78 -0.29
C VAL A 95 9.60 -9.45 0.40
N MET A 96 9.19 -9.47 1.68
CA MET A 96 8.91 -8.27 2.46
C MET A 96 10.15 -7.36 2.59
N LYS A 97 11.33 -7.95 2.82
CA LYS A 97 12.59 -7.20 2.91
C LYS A 97 12.91 -6.47 1.61
N ASN A 98 12.69 -7.13 0.47
CA ASN A 98 12.96 -6.56 -0.84
C ASN A 98 11.94 -5.48 -1.21
N LEU A 99 10.65 -5.76 -1.02
CA LEU A 99 9.56 -4.85 -1.39
C LEU A 99 9.62 -3.53 -0.61
N PHE A 100 9.92 -3.59 0.68
CA PHE A 100 9.91 -2.41 1.56
C PHE A 100 11.29 -1.79 1.79
N LYS A 101 12.31 -2.15 0.99
CA LYS A 101 13.66 -1.59 1.13
C LYS A 101 13.64 -0.06 1.03
N ASN A 102 12.98 0.47 0.00
CA ASN A 102 12.91 1.91 -0.24
C ASN A 102 12.12 2.62 0.87
N TYR A 103 10.95 2.09 1.23
CA TYR A 103 10.13 2.62 2.31
C TYR A 103 10.85 2.68 3.66
N LYS A 104 11.63 1.65 4.00
CA LYS A 104 12.43 1.63 5.24
C LYS A 104 13.51 2.70 5.22
N THR A 105 14.19 2.89 4.09
CA THR A 105 15.20 3.95 3.92
C THR A 105 14.56 5.33 4.03
N TRP A 106 13.43 5.56 3.36
CA TRP A 106 12.67 6.81 3.42
C TRP A 106 12.20 7.16 4.84
N CYS A 107 11.62 6.19 5.57
CA CYS A 107 11.23 6.39 6.97
C CYS A 107 12.42 6.74 7.86
N LYS A 108 13.57 6.05 7.66
CA LYS A 108 14.80 6.32 8.41
C LYS A 108 15.32 7.72 8.13
N PHE A 109 15.30 8.16 6.88
CA PHE A 109 15.71 9.50 6.47
C PHE A 109 14.86 10.58 7.16
N LEU A 110 13.54 10.42 7.15
CA LEU A 110 12.61 11.38 7.78
C LEU A 110 12.52 11.24 9.32
N GLY A 111 13.30 10.35 9.94
CA GLY A 111 13.25 10.12 11.39
C GLY A 111 11.91 9.56 11.90
N ARG A 112 11.10 8.94 11.04
CA ARG A 112 9.79 8.39 11.39
C ARG A 112 9.87 6.90 11.71
N LYS A 113 9.07 6.45 12.68
CA LYS A 113 8.86 5.02 12.92
C LYS A 113 8.06 4.44 11.75
N HIS A 114 8.57 3.37 11.14
CA HIS A 114 7.85 2.69 10.06
C HIS A 114 6.73 1.79 10.63
N SER A 115 5.55 1.76 9.99
CA SER A 115 4.38 0.96 10.43
C SER A 115 4.63 -0.55 10.44
N LEU A 116 5.73 -0.98 9.80
CA LEU A 116 6.22 -2.37 9.80
C LEU A 116 6.95 -2.77 11.10
N SER A 117 7.28 -1.82 11.99
CA SER A 117 8.14 -2.06 13.17
C SER A 117 7.42 -2.86 14.26
N SER A 118 6.10 -2.72 14.35
CA SER A 118 5.26 -3.40 15.33
C SER A 118 5.31 -4.94 15.24
N TYR A 119 5.67 -5.49 14.08
CA TYR A 119 5.63 -6.93 13.78
C TYR A 119 6.84 -7.68 14.35
N GLY A 120 8.00 -7.02 14.39
CA GLY A 120 9.22 -7.59 14.96
C GLY A 120 9.13 -7.79 16.47
N VAL A 121 8.36 -6.95 17.16
CA VAL A 121 8.13 -7.05 18.61
C VAL A 121 7.12 -8.15 18.96
N LEU A 122 6.16 -8.42 18.08
CA LEU A 122 5.17 -9.50 18.26
C LEU A 122 5.76 -10.89 17.97
N SER A 123 6.71 -10.99 17.02
CA SER A 123 7.43 -12.21 16.65
C SER A 123 8.04 -12.96 17.84
N HIS A 124 8.52 -12.24 18.86
CA HIS A 124 9.23 -12.85 19.98
C HIS A 124 8.35 -13.36 21.13
N ARG A 125 7.05 -13.06 21.17
CA ARG A 125 6.26 -13.34 22.39
C ARG A 125 5.34 -14.56 22.35
N LEU A 126 4.81 -15.01 21.21
CA LEU A 126 3.76 -16.07 21.19
C LEU A 126 3.79 -16.95 19.91
N PRO A 127 3.86 -18.29 20.01
CA PRO A 127 3.75 -19.22 18.87
C PRO A 127 2.39 -19.14 18.14
N GLN A 128 1.30 -18.86 18.86
CA GLN A 128 -0.04 -18.67 18.27
C GLN A 128 -0.13 -17.40 17.39
N GLY A 129 0.80 -16.45 17.55
CA GLY A 129 0.84 -15.22 16.75
C GLY A 129 1.53 -15.37 15.38
N GLN A 130 2.16 -16.51 15.06
CA GLN A 130 2.93 -16.64 13.80
C GLN A 130 2.04 -16.53 12.56
N GLN A 131 0.88 -17.19 12.55
CA GLN A 131 -0.07 -17.10 11.43
C GLN A 131 -0.67 -15.70 11.28
N GLU A 132 -0.97 -15.03 12.40
CA GLU A 132 -1.43 -13.64 12.40
C GLU A 132 -0.35 -12.71 11.86
N ILE A 133 0.90 -12.85 12.31
CA ILE A 133 2.03 -12.06 11.82
C ILE A 133 2.21 -12.28 10.32
N GLN A 134 2.18 -13.53 9.83
CA GLN A 134 2.29 -13.84 8.42
C GLN A 134 1.15 -13.20 7.62
N GLN A 135 -0.09 -13.37 8.05
CA GLN A 135 -1.27 -12.71 7.46
C GLN A 135 -1.05 -11.19 7.38
N ARG A 136 -0.58 -10.60 8.46
CA ARG A 136 -0.38 -9.16 8.58
C ARG A 136 0.74 -8.66 7.65
N LYS A 137 1.80 -9.45 7.41
CA LYS A 137 2.84 -9.18 6.40
C LYS A 137 2.28 -9.25 4.98
N LEU A 138 1.47 -10.28 4.70
CA LEU A 138 0.81 -10.45 3.39
C LEU A 138 -0.14 -9.28 3.08
N LEU A 139 -0.90 -8.79 4.07
CA LEU A 139 -1.78 -7.61 3.91
C LEU A 139 -0.98 -6.37 3.53
N TYR A 140 0.16 -6.10 4.17
CA TYR A 140 0.97 -4.96 3.79
C TYR A 140 1.58 -5.10 2.40
N MET A 141 2.07 -6.30 2.03
CA MET A 141 2.60 -6.53 0.70
C MET A 141 1.50 -6.37 -0.36
N GLY A 142 0.31 -6.92 -0.11
CA GLY A 142 -0.87 -6.74 -0.97
C GLY A 142 -1.24 -5.27 -1.09
N LEU A 143 -1.32 -4.54 0.02
CA LEU A 143 -1.64 -3.10 0.03
C LEU A 143 -0.64 -2.30 -0.82
N TYR A 144 0.67 -2.52 -0.63
CA TYR A 144 1.69 -1.84 -1.40
C TYR A 144 1.59 -2.14 -2.91
N LEU A 145 1.36 -3.40 -3.28
CA LEU A 145 1.20 -3.79 -4.68
C LEU A 145 -0.07 -3.20 -5.31
N LEU A 146 -1.17 -3.11 -4.57
CA LEU A 146 -2.41 -2.48 -5.03
C LEU A 146 -2.22 -0.97 -5.25
N ILE A 147 -1.59 -0.28 -4.30
CA ILE A 147 -1.20 1.14 -4.43
C ILE A 147 -0.32 1.31 -5.67
N TRP A 148 0.72 0.48 -5.82
CA TRP A 148 1.60 0.52 -6.98
C TRP A 148 0.82 0.28 -8.27
N GLY A 149 -0.10 -0.69 -8.26
CA GLY A 149 -0.96 -1.04 -9.39
C GLY A 149 -1.86 0.10 -9.89
N GLU A 150 -2.30 1.00 -9.03
CA GLU A 150 -3.16 2.14 -9.40
C GLU A 150 -2.44 3.50 -9.45
N ALA A 151 -1.18 3.58 -9.01
CA ALA A 151 -0.42 4.83 -8.96
C ALA A 151 -0.15 5.50 -10.33
N ALA A 152 -0.37 4.82 -11.46
CA ALA A 152 -0.13 5.35 -12.81
C ALA A 152 1.25 6.05 -12.93
N ASN A 153 1.30 7.33 -13.29
CA ASN A 153 2.56 8.10 -13.42
C ASN A 153 3.22 8.41 -12.06
N VAL A 154 2.48 8.37 -10.94
CA VAL A 154 3.03 8.58 -9.59
C VAL A 154 4.03 7.48 -9.21
N ARG A 155 4.03 6.33 -9.91
CA ARG A 155 5.05 5.27 -9.73
C ARG A 155 6.49 5.76 -9.96
N PHE A 156 6.67 6.84 -10.71
CA PHE A 156 7.99 7.44 -10.96
C PHE A 156 8.43 8.39 -9.84
N MET A 157 7.62 8.55 -8.79
CA MET A 157 7.90 9.34 -7.60
C MET A 157 7.95 8.42 -6.37
N PRO A 158 9.06 7.70 -6.15
CA PRO A 158 9.12 6.64 -5.13
C PRO A 158 8.88 7.15 -3.70
N GLU A 159 9.24 8.39 -3.39
CA GLU A 159 9.05 9.00 -2.07
C GLU A 159 7.60 9.43 -1.87
N CYS A 160 6.95 9.95 -2.90
CA CYS A 160 5.50 10.15 -2.90
C CYS A 160 4.75 8.83 -2.65
N LEU A 161 5.17 7.76 -3.33
CA LEU A 161 4.61 6.43 -3.12
C LEU A 161 4.83 5.92 -1.68
N CYS A 162 6.00 6.21 -1.09
CA CYS A 162 6.29 5.89 0.31
C CYS A 162 5.36 6.66 1.26
N TYR A 163 5.05 7.92 0.99
CA TYR A 163 4.12 8.73 1.77
C TYR A 163 2.69 8.16 1.72
N ILE A 164 2.17 7.82 0.53
CA ILE A 164 0.85 7.19 0.37
C ILE A 164 0.80 5.88 1.15
N PHE A 165 1.80 5.02 0.96
CA PHE A 165 1.88 3.75 1.68
C PHE A 165 1.99 3.95 3.19
N HIS A 166 2.76 4.93 3.67
CA HIS A 166 2.93 5.20 5.10
C HIS A 166 1.59 5.43 5.81
N ASN A 167 0.76 6.29 5.23
CA ASN A 167 -0.54 6.64 5.79
C ASN A 167 -1.53 5.48 5.68
N MET A 168 -1.65 4.84 4.52
CA MET A 168 -2.56 3.69 4.36
C MET A 168 -2.15 2.49 5.21
N ALA A 169 -0.84 2.27 5.42
CA ALA A 169 -0.35 1.23 6.31
C ALA A 169 -0.69 1.53 7.78
N TYR A 170 -0.70 2.81 8.18
CA TYR A 170 -1.15 3.22 9.51
C TYR A 170 -2.65 2.97 9.70
N GLU A 171 -3.48 3.29 8.71
CA GLU A 171 -4.91 2.98 8.73
C GLU A 171 -5.17 1.47 8.79
N LEU A 172 -4.47 0.69 7.96
CA LEU A 172 -4.53 -0.76 7.99
C LEU A 172 -4.13 -1.31 9.37
N HIS A 173 -3.11 -0.75 10.01
CA HIS A 173 -2.74 -1.16 11.37
C HIS A 173 -3.88 -0.94 12.37
N GLY A 174 -4.57 0.21 12.29
CA GLY A 174 -5.73 0.52 13.13
C GLY A 174 -6.94 -0.36 12.87
N LEU A 175 -7.22 -0.69 11.60
CA LEU A 175 -8.28 -1.64 11.21
C LEU A 175 -8.05 -3.01 11.84
N LEU A 176 -6.83 -3.52 11.74
CA LEU A 176 -6.45 -4.83 12.28
C LEU A 176 -6.34 -4.84 13.81
N ALA A 177 -6.25 -3.69 14.46
CA ALA A 177 -6.32 -3.57 15.91
C ALA A 177 -7.77 -3.55 16.44
N GLY A 178 -8.77 -3.60 15.55
CA GLY A 178 -10.19 -3.55 15.91
C GLY A 178 -10.61 -2.18 16.44
N ASN A 179 -9.97 -1.11 15.96
CA ASN A 179 -10.32 0.24 16.42
C ASN A 179 -11.78 0.54 16.04
N VAL A 180 -12.60 0.77 17.07
CA VAL A 180 -13.99 1.19 16.96
C VAL A 180 -14.05 2.71 17.13
N SER A 181 -14.82 3.38 16.31
CA SER A 181 -15.12 4.80 16.48
C SER A 181 -15.80 5.00 17.84
N ILE A 182 -15.17 5.78 18.72
CA ILE A 182 -15.70 6.11 20.05
C ILE A 182 -17.06 6.84 19.93
N VAL A 183 -17.28 7.55 18.82
CA VAL A 183 -18.46 8.38 18.59
C VAL A 183 -19.62 7.58 17.98
N THR A 184 -19.34 6.67 17.06
CA THR A 184 -20.39 5.95 16.30
C THR A 184 -20.57 4.50 16.73
N GLY A 185 -19.62 3.92 17.49
CA GLY A 185 -19.64 2.51 17.86
C GLY A 185 -19.39 1.55 16.68
N GLU A 186 -19.13 2.08 15.48
CA GLU A 186 -18.83 1.32 14.27
C GLU A 186 -17.32 1.15 14.07
N ASN A 187 -16.92 0.13 13.32
CA ASN A 187 -15.52 -0.04 12.89
C ASN A 187 -15.04 1.23 12.15
N ILE A 188 -13.85 1.75 12.50
CA ILE A 188 -13.27 2.90 11.81
C ILE A 188 -13.10 2.56 10.33
N LYS A 189 -13.68 3.35 9.43
CA LYS A 189 -13.42 3.25 7.99
C LYS A 189 -12.14 4.00 7.64
N PRO A 190 -11.34 3.54 6.65
CA PRO A 190 -10.21 4.33 6.14
C PRO A 190 -10.66 5.69 5.65
N SER A 191 -9.79 6.69 5.71
CA SER A 191 -10.12 8.08 5.40
C SER A 191 -10.60 8.27 3.96
N TYR A 192 -10.12 7.42 3.05
CA TYR A 192 -10.57 7.38 1.66
C TYR A 192 -11.39 6.14 1.30
N GLY A 193 -11.68 5.27 2.28
CA GLY A 193 -12.38 4.01 2.05
C GLY A 193 -13.90 4.16 1.96
N GLY A 194 -14.57 3.11 1.47
CA GLY A 194 -16.03 2.97 1.54
C GLY A 194 -16.78 3.14 0.22
N ASP A 195 -16.17 3.77 -0.79
CA ASP A 195 -16.73 3.88 -2.14
C ASP A 195 -15.88 3.10 -3.15
N ASP A 196 -16.49 2.63 -4.23
CA ASP A 196 -15.77 2.03 -5.35
C ASP A 196 -14.87 3.07 -6.04
N GLU A 197 -13.66 2.65 -6.41
CA GLU A 197 -12.63 3.50 -7.06
C GLU A 197 -12.17 4.73 -6.24
N ALA A 198 -12.47 4.75 -4.95
CA ALA A 198 -12.13 5.87 -4.08
C ALA A 198 -10.63 6.13 -4.00
N PHE A 199 -9.78 5.09 -4.06
CA PHE A 199 -8.33 5.28 -4.08
C PHE A 199 -7.87 6.07 -5.32
N LEU A 200 -8.31 5.64 -6.51
CA LEU A 200 -7.97 6.34 -7.75
C LEU A 200 -8.49 7.79 -7.75
N LEU A 201 -9.75 7.99 -7.35
CA LEU A 201 -10.41 9.29 -7.44
C LEU A 201 -9.96 10.27 -6.36
N LYS A 202 -9.73 9.80 -5.12
CA LYS A 202 -9.46 10.66 -3.96
C LYS A 202 -7.97 10.76 -3.61
N VAL A 203 -7.14 9.80 -4.04
CA VAL A 203 -5.69 9.81 -3.76
C VAL A 203 -4.88 10.09 -5.03
N ILE A 204 -5.03 9.27 -6.07
CA ILE A 204 -4.18 9.37 -7.27
C ILE A 204 -4.57 10.55 -8.16
N THR A 205 -5.86 10.80 -8.35
CA THR A 205 -6.34 11.86 -9.26
C THR A 205 -5.89 13.26 -8.82
N PRO A 206 -5.97 13.67 -7.53
CA PRO A 206 -5.45 14.97 -7.09
C PRO A 206 -3.96 15.13 -7.36
N LEU A 207 -3.15 14.10 -7.06
CA LEU A 207 -1.71 14.11 -7.34
C LEU A 207 -1.43 14.24 -8.84
N TYR A 208 -2.16 13.49 -9.67
CA TYR A 208 -2.04 13.56 -11.11
C TYR A 208 -2.40 14.95 -11.66
N ARG A 209 -3.44 15.60 -11.13
CA ARG A 209 -3.83 16.96 -11.54
C ARG A 209 -2.75 17.99 -11.25
N VAL A 210 -2.03 17.87 -10.13
CA VAL A 210 -0.87 18.72 -9.84
C VAL A 210 0.22 18.49 -10.89
N ILE A 211 0.60 17.23 -11.10
CA ILE A 211 1.62 16.86 -12.08
C ILE A 211 1.26 17.39 -13.47
N GLU A 212 0.01 17.23 -13.89
CA GLU A 212 -0.50 17.72 -15.18
C GLU A 212 -0.44 19.26 -15.26
N LYS A 213 -0.81 19.96 -14.19
CA LYS A 213 -0.75 21.43 -14.11
C LYS A 213 0.68 21.94 -14.23
N GLU A 214 1.63 21.33 -13.51
CA GLU A 214 3.05 21.69 -13.59
C GLU A 214 3.66 21.35 -14.95
N ALA A 215 3.33 20.19 -15.51
CA ALA A 215 3.78 19.81 -16.85
C ALA A 215 3.28 20.78 -17.94
N LYS A 216 2.04 21.30 -17.82
CA LYS A 216 1.51 22.32 -18.75
C LYS A 216 2.29 23.64 -18.69
N LYS A 217 2.85 24.00 -17.53
CA LYS A 217 3.70 25.21 -17.39
C LYS A 217 4.98 25.14 -18.23
N SER A 218 5.47 23.93 -18.54
CA SER A 218 6.62 23.71 -19.42
C SER A 218 6.45 24.28 -20.84
N ARG A 219 5.20 24.52 -21.29
CA ARG A 219 4.87 24.98 -22.65
C ARG A 219 5.54 24.11 -23.74
N HIS A 220 5.56 22.79 -23.53
CA HIS A 220 6.23 21.80 -24.41
C HIS A 220 7.76 22.02 -24.52
N GLY A 221 8.43 22.30 -23.40
CA GLY A 221 9.87 22.53 -23.36
C GLY A 221 10.33 23.91 -23.84
N LYS A 222 9.40 24.83 -24.07
CA LYS A 222 9.70 26.22 -24.48
C LYS A 222 9.86 27.18 -23.29
N ALA A 223 9.38 26.80 -22.12
CA ALA A 223 9.56 27.60 -20.91
C ALA A 223 10.93 27.33 -20.27
N PRO A 224 11.58 28.34 -19.64
CA PRO A 224 12.80 28.12 -18.88
C PRO A 224 12.54 27.10 -17.76
N HIS A 225 13.54 26.27 -17.45
CA HIS A 225 13.40 25.19 -16.47
C HIS A 225 13.04 25.70 -15.05
N SER A 226 13.38 26.95 -14.73
CA SER A 226 12.99 27.60 -13.47
C SER A 226 11.49 27.92 -13.35
N ALA A 227 10.72 27.80 -14.44
CA ALA A 227 9.31 28.17 -14.47
C ALA A 227 8.34 26.98 -14.37
N TRP A 228 8.83 25.74 -14.27
CA TRP A 228 8.00 24.55 -14.18
C TRP A 228 8.69 23.44 -13.39
N CYS A 229 7.90 22.66 -12.64
CA CYS A 229 8.39 21.50 -11.89
C CYS A 229 8.18 20.21 -12.69
N ASN A 230 9.16 19.33 -12.65
CA ASN A 230 9.09 17.98 -13.20
C ASN A 230 8.81 16.95 -12.08
N TYR A 231 8.72 15.66 -12.44
CA TYR A 231 8.43 14.59 -11.46
C TYR A 231 9.47 14.53 -10.33
N ASP A 232 10.73 14.83 -10.61
CA ASP A 232 11.83 14.82 -9.63
C ASP A 232 11.67 15.96 -8.62
N ASP A 233 11.37 17.18 -9.09
CA ASP A 233 11.12 18.34 -8.22
C ASP A 233 9.92 18.12 -7.28
N LEU A 234 8.84 17.52 -7.81
CA LEU A 234 7.66 17.18 -7.01
C LEU A 234 7.95 16.04 -6.03
N ASN A 235 8.83 15.12 -6.40
CA ASN A 235 9.22 14.01 -5.57
C ASN A 235 10.17 14.45 -4.44
N GLU A 236 10.97 15.49 -4.68
CA GLU A 236 11.83 16.14 -3.68
C GLU A 236 11.04 16.64 -2.47
N TYR A 237 9.82 17.13 -2.67
CA TYR A 237 8.94 17.53 -1.58
C TYR A 237 8.73 16.42 -0.53
N PHE A 238 8.69 15.16 -0.95
CA PHE A 238 8.51 14.00 -0.07
C PHE A 238 9.80 13.56 0.65
N TRP A 239 10.94 14.17 0.34
CA TRP A 239 12.14 14.09 1.18
C TRP A 239 12.09 15.08 2.35
N SER A 240 11.18 16.03 2.36
CA SER A 240 11.01 16.96 3.49
C SER A 240 10.01 16.44 4.52
N SER A 241 10.25 16.74 5.79
CA SER A 241 9.26 16.50 6.86
C SER A 241 7.97 17.32 6.67
N GLU A 242 8.01 18.35 5.83
CA GLU A 242 6.85 19.16 5.45
C GLU A 242 5.79 18.37 4.70
N CYS A 243 6.13 17.25 4.04
CA CYS A 243 5.11 16.43 3.36
C CYS A 243 4.01 15.92 4.30
N PHE A 244 4.29 15.81 5.61
CA PHE A 244 3.27 15.44 6.60
C PHE A 244 2.26 16.56 6.88
N SER A 245 2.56 17.81 6.51
CA SER A 245 1.59 18.92 6.58
C SER A 245 0.45 18.79 5.58
N LEU A 246 0.65 18.03 4.50
CA LEU A 246 -0.39 17.70 3.52
C LEU A 246 -1.60 17.00 4.16
N GLY A 247 -1.35 16.25 5.24
CA GLY A 247 -2.37 15.51 5.98
C GLY A 247 -2.86 14.24 5.29
N TRP A 248 -3.66 13.46 6.02
CA TRP A 248 -4.35 12.28 5.51
C TRP A 248 -5.77 12.24 6.11
N PRO A 249 -6.83 12.58 5.36
CA PRO A 249 -6.85 12.98 3.94
C PRO A 249 -5.99 14.20 3.60
N MET A 250 -5.38 14.16 2.42
CA MET A 250 -4.67 15.27 1.79
C MET A 250 -5.61 16.47 1.64
N ARG A 251 -5.15 17.64 2.09
CA ARG A 251 -5.90 18.90 2.02
C ARG A 251 -6.02 19.38 0.58
N ASP A 252 -7.25 19.66 0.13
CA ASP A 252 -7.56 20.19 -1.21
C ASP A 252 -7.77 21.70 -1.20
N ASP A 253 -6.99 22.43 -0.41
CA ASP A 253 -7.04 23.90 -0.35
C ASP A 253 -6.38 24.58 -1.57
N GLY A 254 -6.03 23.82 -2.61
CA GLY A 254 -5.45 24.33 -3.85
C GLY A 254 -3.93 24.55 -3.79
N GLU A 255 -3.30 24.37 -2.63
CA GLU A 255 -1.86 24.44 -2.37
C GLU A 255 -1.26 23.05 -2.07
N PHE A 256 -1.72 22.02 -2.77
CA PHE A 256 -1.29 20.61 -2.60
C PHE A 256 0.23 20.43 -2.58
N PHE A 257 0.95 21.35 -3.22
CA PHE A 257 2.39 21.55 -3.09
C PHE A 257 2.58 23.06 -3.05
N LYS A 258 3.10 23.60 -1.94
CA LYS A 258 3.78 24.91 -2.03
C LYS A 258 4.82 24.74 -3.12
N SER A 259 4.74 25.56 -4.16
CA SER A 259 5.71 25.49 -5.25
C SER A 259 7.09 25.53 -4.60
N THR A 260 8.03 24.67 -5.00
CA THR A 260 9.43 24.79 -4.58
C THR A 260 10.00 26.19 -4.93
N SER A 261 9.36 26.89 -5.88
CA SER A 261 9.52 28.32 -6.19
C SER A 261 9.17 29.26 -5.03
N ASP A 262 8.19 28.92 -4.19
CA ASP A 262 7.78 29.76 -3.05
C ASP A 262 8.68 29.53 -1.83
N LEU A 263 9.25 28.33 -1.68
CA LEU A 263 10.23 28.03 -0.63
C LEU A 263 11.55 28.78 -0.83
N THR A 264 11.94 29.07 -2.07
CA THR A 264 13.16 29.84 -2.38
C THR A 264 13.01 31.34 -2.15
N GLN A 265 11.79 31.87 -1.99
CA GLN A 265 11.57 33.27 -1.63
C GLN A 265 11.58 33.55 -0.12
N VAL A 266 11.38 32.52 0.72
CA VAL A 266 11.36 32.70 2.18
C VAL A 266 12.78 32.75 2.79
N PHE A 267 13.78 32.20 2.10
CA PHE A 267 15.18 32.25 2.56
C PHE A 267 15.97 33.49 2.12
N THR A 268 15.31 34.46 1.46
CA THR A 268 15.94 35.72 1.01
C THR A 268 15.27 36.98 1.55
N SER A 269 14.46 36.87 2.62
CA SER A 269 13.89 38.03 3.34
C SER A 269 14.54 38.25 4.69
#